data_AF-A0A7V5KAV4-F1
#
_entry.id   AF-A0A7V5KAV4-F1
#
_cell.length_a   1.000
_cell.length_b   1.000
_cell.length_c   1.000
_cell.angle_alpha   90.00
_cell.angle_beta   90.00
_cell.angle_gamma   90.00
#
_symmetry.space_group_name_H-M   'P 1'
#
loop_
_entity.id
_entity.type
_entity.pdbx_description
1 polymer ?
#
loop_
_entity_poly.entity_id
_entity_poly.type
_entity_poly.pdbx_seq_one_letter_code
_entity_poly.pdbx_strand_id
1 'polypeptide(L)'
;RNENPEQIKKKLASMTNGSLKRLRTDYIDILLIHDVRTNDIAGNKAIIEGMTDLKKQGKVKFIGISTHANMTEVINSVIPVDAWDVILTSINFTLANDAEFMEAVEKAGKRNIGLIGMKTLAFGSQWPNPESRGNYSTSVVASALMKWVLHNKNVATIMPACNNLNQLNEDFPIAYNIDYTDEEKELLLDNSIELSMGYCKQCSICLASCPNNADIPTLMRTHMYATKYVDFNLAQSALDEIKRNHGLDACALCNNCMAQCVNTVDIKNRINELKTIYA
;
A
#
# COMPACT_ATOMS: atom_id res chain seq x y z
N ARG A 1 -17.88 -10.12 -9.71
CA ARG A 1 -18.55 -9.01 -10.45
C ARG A 1 -19.96 -9.36 -10.94
N ASN A 2 -20.32 -10.64 -11.16
CA ASN A 2 -21.70 -11.07 -11.46
C ASN A 2 -22.28 -12.05 -10.41
N GLU A 3 -21.83 -11.94 -9.16
CA GLU A 3 -22.34 -12.80 -8.09
C GLU A 3 -23.70 -12.28 -7.61
N ASN A 4 -24.63 -13.20 -7.31
CA ASN A 4 -25.91 -12.84 -6.72
C ASN A 4 -25.68 -12.10 -5.38
N PRO A 5 -26.41 -11.00 -5.08
CA PRO A 5 -26.33 -10.31 -3.79
C PRO A 5 -26.30 -11.23 -2.56
N GLU A 6 -27.13 -12.26 -2.53
CA GLU A 6 -27.17 -13.23 -1.42
C GLU A 6 -25.92 -14.09 -1.31
N GLN A 7 -25.27 -14.40 -2.45
CA GLN A 7 -23.99 -15.12 -2.44
C GLN A 7 -22.87 -14.23 -1.89
N ILE A 8 -22.85 -12.94 -2.25
CA ILE A 8 -21.89 -11.96 -1.74
C ILE A 8 -22.01 -11.88 -0.20
N LYS A 9 -23.23 -11.70 0.32
CA LYS A 9 -23.48 -11.64 1.77
C LYS A 9 -23.04 -12.90 2.49
N LYS A 10 -23.37 -14.08 1.95
CA LYS A 10 -22.93 -15.38 2.52
C LYS A 10 -21.42 -15.51 2.54
N LYS A 11 -20.73 -15.07 1.47
CA LYS A 11 -19.26 -15.10 1.39
C LYS A 11 -18.63 -14.18 2.43
N LEU A 12 -19.11 -12.95 2.56
CA LEU A 12 -18.67 -12.00 3.59
C LEU A 12 -18.83 -12.58 5.00
N ALA A 13 -20.01 -13.15 5.30
CA ALA A 13 -20.27 -13.77 6.59
C ALA A 13 -19.37 -14.97 6.85
N SER A 14 -19.20 -15.86 5.86
CA SER A 14 -18.34 -17.05 5.97
C SER A 14 -16.87 -16.67 6.22
N MET A 15 -16.33 -15.72 5.44
CA MET A 15 -14.96 -15.23 5.59
C MET A 15 -14.75 -14.57 6.95
N THR A 16 -15.71 -13.74 7.39
CA THR A 16 -15.65 -13.06 8.70
C THR A 16 -15.68 -14.07 9.84
N ASN A 17 -16.59 -15.05 9.82
CA ASN A 17 -16.64 -16.11 10.82
C ASN A 17 -15.34 -16.94 10.84
N GLY A 18 -14.74 -17.19 9.68
CA GLY A 18 -13.43 -17.84 9.57
C GLY A 18 -12.33 -17.02 10.26
N SER A 19 -12.31 -15.70 10.07
CA SER A 19 -11.36 -14.80 10.76
C SER A 19 -11.58 -14.77 12.27
N LEU A 20 -12.83 -14.62 12.73
CA LEU A 20 -13.19 -14.66 14.16
C LEU A 20 -12.71 -15.96 14.83
N LYS A 21 -12.92 -17.11 14.18
CA LYS A 21 -12.44 -18.41 14.67
C LYS A 21 -10.91 -18.45 14.81
N ARG A 22 -10.16 -17.93 13.83
CA ARG A 22 -8.68 -17.91 13.88
C ARG A 22 -8.17 -16.95 14.96
N LEU A 23 -8.81 -15.79 15.09
CA LEU A 23 -8.47 -14.77 16.09
C LEU A 23 -8.95 -15.13 17.51
N ARG A 24 -9.81 -16.16 17.65
CA ARG A 24 -10.39 -16.62 18.93
C ARG A 24 -11.13 -15.50 19.66
N THR A 25 -11.90 -14.72 18.91
CA THR A 25 -12.74 -13.63 19.41
C THR A 25 -14.11 -13.69 18.73
N ASP A 26 -15.09 -13.02 19.31
CA ASP A 26 -16.46 -12.87 18.82
C ASP A 26 -16.67 -11.56 18.03
N TYR A 27 -15.73 -10.62 18.07
CA TYR A 27 -15.79 -9.38 17.30
C TYR A 27 -14.45 -8.96 16.66
N ILE A 28 -14.54 -8.11 15.65
CA ILE A 28 -13.41 -7.41 15.01
C ILE A 28 -13.65 -5.90 15.15
N ASP A 29 -12.65 -5.13 15.58
CA ASP A 29 -12.79 -3.67 15.67
C ASP A 29 -12.98 -3.04 14.29
N ILE A 30 -12.13 -3.36 13.32
CA ILE A 30 -12.20 -2.83 11.94
C ILE A 30 -12.12 -3.98 10.93
N LEU A 31 -13.15 -4.14 10.09
CA LEU A 31 -13.15 -5.10 8.98
C LEU A 31 -13.05 -4.37 7.64
N LEU A 32 -12.05 -4.72 6.82
CA LEU A 32 -11.79 -4.08 5.53
C LEU A 32 -12.12 -5.00 4.36
N ILE A 33 -12.76 -4.46 3.32
CA ILE A 33 -12.71 -5.08 1.99
C ILE A 33 -11.32 -4.86 1.41
N HIS A 34 -10.62 -5.96 1.13
CA HIS A 34 -9.21 -5.93 0.77
C HIS A 34 -8.99 -5.54 -0.70
N ASP A 35 -7.98 -4.69 -0.92
CA ASP A 35 -7.40 -4.33 -2.23
C ASP A 35 -8.44 -3.87 -3.26
N VAL A 36 -9.24 -2.88 -2.88
CA VAL A 36 -10.13 -2.17 -3.79
C VAL A 36 -9.30 -1.32 -4.75
N ARG A 37 -9.40 -1.62 -6.05
CA ARG A 37 -8.64 -0.94 -7.13
C ARG A 37 -9.51 -0.10 -8.07
N THR A 38 -10.83 -0.23 -7.92
CA THR A 38 -11.83 0.40 -8.78
C THR A 38 -13.01 0.87 -7.95
N ASN A 39 -13.77 1.82 -8.47
CA ASN A 39 -14.92 2.43 -7.80
C ASN A 39 -16.15 1.50 -7.64
N ASP A 40 -16.15 0.32 -8.28
CA ASP A 40 -17.29 -0.62 -8.30
C ASP A 40 -17.60 -1.24 -6.94
N ILE A 41 -16.65 -1.26 -6.02
CA ILE A 41 -16.83 -1.82 -4.68
C ILE A 41 -17.44 -0.80 -3.72
N ALA A 42 -17.01 0.47 -3.80
CA ALA A 42 -17.38 1.49 -2.83
C ALA A 42 -18.90 1.73 -2.78
N GLY A 43 -19.58 1.66 -3.94
CA GLY A 43 -21.03 1.84 -4.05
C GLY A 43 -21.83 0.52 -4.16
N ASN A 44 -21.22 -0.65 -3.98
CA ASN A 44 -21.91 -1.91 -4.20
C ASN A 44 -22.90 -2.21 -3.05
N LYS A 45 -24.20 -2.14 -3.34
CA LYS A 45 -25.27 -2.36 -2.35
C LYS A 45 -25.16 -3.69 -1.60
N ALA A 46 -24.85 -4.79 -2.30
CA ALA A 46 -24.76 -6.10 -1.66
C ALA A 46 -23.58 -6.20 -0.69
N ILE A 47 -22.45 -5.58 -1.03
CA ILE A 47 -21.28 -5.49 -0.14
C ILE A 47 -21.60 -4.61 1.07
N ILE A 48 -22.14 -3.42 0.83
CA ILE A 48 -22.53 -2.46 1.89
C ILE A 48 -23.51 -3.12 2.86
N GLU A 49 -24.58 -3.74 2.35
CA GLU A 49 -25.58 -4.43 3.17
C GLU A 49 -24.94 -5.58 3.96
N GLY A 50 -24.13 -6.43 3.33
CA GLY A 50 -23.47 -7.54 4.01
C GLY A 50 -22.52 -7.11 5.12
N MET A 51 -21.72 -6.06 4.88
CA MET A 51 -20.83 -5.47 5.88
C MET A 51 -21.61 -4.80 7.01
N THR A 52 -22.71 -4.10 6.68
CA THR A 52 -23.61 -3.48 7.66
C THR A 52 -24.33 -4.52 8.52
N ASP A 53 -24.74 -5.65 7.94
CA ASP A 53 -25.36 -6.74 8.67
C ASP A 53 -24.37 -7.38 9.67
N LEU A 54 -23.09 -7.48 9.31
CA LEU A 54 -22.03 -7.90 10.25
C LEU A 54 -21.86 -6.90 11.40
N LYS A 55 -21.97 -5.60 11.14
CA LYS A 55 -22.00 -4.57 12.20
C LYS A 55 -23.20 -4.74 13.12
N LYS A 56 -24.41 -4.89 12.55
CA LYS A 56 -25.66 -5.08 13.32
C LYS A 56 -25.63 -6.35 14.18
N GLN A 57 -24.95 -7.39 13.72
CA GLN A 57 -24.75 -8.63 14.48
C GLN A 57 -23.74 -8.49 15.63
N GLY A 58 -23.08 -7.34 15.79
CA GLY A 58 -22.03 -7.11 16.80
C GLY A 58 -20.69 -7.77 16.48
N LYS A 59 -20.55 -8.41 15.32
CA LYS A 59 -19.31 -9.10 14.90
C LYS A 59 -18.22 -8.15 14.44
N VAL A 60 -18.60 -6.93 14.05
CA VAL A 60 -17.69 -5.90 13.54
C VAL A 60 -18.11 -4.55 14.12
N LYS A 61 -17.16 -3.75 14.62
CA LYS A 61 -17.49 -2.40 15.12
C LYS A 61 -17.47 -1.35 13.99
N PHE A 62 -16.45 -1.39 13.13
CA PHE A 62 -16.26 -0.47 12.01
C PHE A 62 -15.95 -1.23 10.71
N ILE A 63 -16.44 -0.73 9.59
CA ILE A 63 -16.21 -1.29 8.27
C ILE A 63 -15.48 -0.30 7.38
N GLY A 64 -14.66 -0.83 6.49
CA GLY A 64 -13.85 -0.01 5.62
C GLY A 64 -13.39 -0.74 4.38
N ILE A 65 -12.47 -0.09 3.68
CA ILE A 65 -11.80 -0.63 2.50
C ILE A 65 -10.30 -0.42 2.61
N SER A 66 -9.51 -1.27 1.96
CA SER A 66 -8.10 -1.01 1.70
C SER A 66 -7.82 -0.82 0.22
N THR A 67 -6.84 0.01 -0.14
CA THR A 67 -6.45 0.22 -1.53
C THR A 67 -4.95 0.38 -1.69
N HIS A 68 -4.37 -0.27 -2.71
CA HIS A 68 -2.93 -0.24 -3.00
C HIS A 68 -2.59 0.42 -4.34
N ALA A 69 -3.59 0.74 -5.16
CA ALA A 69 -3.45 1.28 -6.51
C ALA A 69 -4.70 2.07 -6.87
N ASN A 70 -4.57 3.04 -7.79
CA ASN A 70 -5.67 3.94 -8.16
C ASN A 70 -6.32 4.63 -6.94
N MET A 71 -5.48 5.00 -5.96
CA MET A 71 -5.94 5.34 -4.61
C MET A 71 -6.79 6.61 -4.62
N THR A 72 -6.43 7.62 -5.40
CA THR A 72 -7.18 8.87 -5.54
C THR A 72 -8.62 8.61 -6.00
N GLU A 73 -8.82 7.81 -7.05
CA GLU A 73 -10.16 7.48 -7.55
C GLU A 73 -10.94 6.67 -6.51
N VAL A 74 -10.31 5.65 -5.91
CA VAL A 74 -10.95 4.79 -4.92
C VAL A 74 -11.39 5.59 -3.69
N ILE A 75 -10.52 6.44 -3.13
CA ILE A 75 -10.85 7.29 -1.97
C ILE A 75 -12.02 8.24 -2.33
N ASN A 76 -11.96 8.90 -3.48
CA ASN A 76 -13.04 9.78 -3.94
C ASN A 76 -14.37 9.04 -4.16
N SER A 77 -14.34 7.77 -4.53
CA SER A 77 -15.56 6.95 -4.68
C SER A 77 -16.19 6.52 -3.34
N VAL A 78 -15.40 6.47 -2.27
CA VAL A 78 -15.85 6.07 -0.91
C VAL A 78 -16.49 7.26 -0.18
N ILE A 79 -15.93 8.46 -0.34
CA ILE A 79 -16.36 9.71 0.32
C ILE A 79 -17.88 9.98 0.26
N PRO A 80 -18.59 9.81 -0.88
CA PRO A 80 -20.03 10.10 -0.96
C PRO A 80 -20.93 8.99 -0.38
N VAL A 81 -20.38 7.86 0.03
CA VAL A 81 -21.15 6.68 0.47
C VAL A 81 -21.17 6.62 2.00
N ASP A 82 -22.34 6.84 2.59
CA ASP A 82 -22.58 6.86 4.05
C ASP A 82 -22.65 5.45 4.66
N ALA A 83 -21.61 4.65 4.44
CA ALA A 83 -21.48 3.31 4.99
C ALA A 83 -20.07 3.00 5.50
N TRP A 84 -19.05 3.72 5.02
CA TRP A 84 -17.66 3.41 5.27
C TRP A 84 -17.09 4.26 6.40
N ASP A 85 -16.55 3.60 7.42
CA ASP A 85 -15.96 4.25 8.58
C ASP A 85 -14.44 4.46 8.42
N VAL A 86 -13.77 3.58 7.66
CA VAL A 86 -12.30 3.50 7.60
C VAL A 86 -11.79 3.33 6.18
N ILE A 87 -10.69 3.99 5.84
CA ILE A 87 -9.89 3.74 4.65
C ILE A 87 -8.46 3.42 5.06
N LEU A 88 -7.95 2.27 4.63
CA LEU A 88 -6.53 1.91 4.69
C LEU A 88 -5.88 2.15 3.33
N THR A 89 -4.97 3.12 3.21
CA THR A 89 -4.33 3.47 1.93
C THR A 89 -2.82 3.58 2.05
N SER A 90 -2.09 3.40 0.94
CA SER A 90 -0.65 3.68 0.91
C SER A 90 -0.46 5.20 0.97
N ILE A 91 0.24 5.68 1.99
CA ILE A 91 0.65 7.08 2.11
C ILE A 91 2.05 7.09 2.71
N ASN A 92 2.97 7.78 2.05
CA ASN A 92 4.36 7.93 2.46
C ASN A 92 4.98 9.14 1.78
N PHE A 93 6.18 9.52 2.22
CA PHE A 93 6.86 10.73 1.78
C PHE A 93 7.01 10.83 0.25
N THR A 94 7.15 9.71 -0.45
CA THR A 94 7.28 9.71 -1.93
C THR A 94 6.00 10.15 -2.65
N LEU A 95 4.88 10.27 -1.94
CA LEU A 95 3.61 10.75 -2.47
C LEU A 95 3.35 12.23 -2.11
N ALA A 96 4.32 12.92 -1.49
CA ALA A 96 4.16 14.30 -1.05
C ALA A 96 3.72 15.26 -2.16
N ASN A 97 4.22 15.04 -3.39
CA ASN A 97 3.96 15.87 -4.55
C ASN A 97 2.72 15.43 -5.36
N ASP A 98 1.99 14.41 -4.93
CA ASP A 98 0.72 13.99 -5.55
C ASP A 98 -0.45 14.81 -4.98
N ALA A 99 -0.64 16.00 -5.55
CA ALA A 99 -1.63 16.97 -5.05
C ALA A 99 -3.07 16.42 -5.06
N GLU A 100 -3.45 15.68 -6.10
CA GLU A 100 -4.80 15.10 -6.21
C GLU A 100 -5.03 14.02 -5.15
N PHE A 101 -4.04 13.17 -4.90
CA PHE A 101 -4.10 12.18 -3.83
C PHE A 101 -4.20 12.85 -2.45
N MET A 102 -3.37 13.86 -2.18
CA MET A 102 -3.39 14.57 -0.90
C MET A 102 -4.72 15.32 -0.68
N GLU A 103 -5.32 15.86 -1.73
CA GLU A 103 -6.67 16.45 -1.68
C GLU A 103 -7.74 15.38 -1.36
N ALA A 104 -7.65 14.18 -1.96
CA ALA A 104 -8.57 13.09 -1.66
C ALA A 104 -8.47 12.63 -0.18
N VAL A 105 -7.24 12.54 0.35
CA VAL A 105 -6.97 12.27 1.78
C VAL A 105 -7.60 13.34 2.67
N GLU A 106 -7.44 14.62 2.33
CA GLU A 106 -8.07 15.71 3.09
C GLU A 106 -9.60 15.66 3.05
N LYS A 107 -10.20 15.39 1.88
CA LYS A 107 -11.65 15.26 1.73
C LYS A 107 -12.22 14.11 2.55
N ALA A 108 -11.53 12.97 2.60
CA ALA A 108 -11.94 11.82 3.41
C ALA A 108 -11.88 12.16 4.92
N GLY A 109 -10.80 12.80 5.38
CA GLY A 109 -10.68 13.25 6.77
C GLY A 109 -11.79 14.23 7.17
N LYS A 110 -12.12 15.21 6.31
CA LYS A 110 -13.23 16.16 6.52
C LYS A 110 -14.61 15.48 6.61
N ARG A 111 -14.74 14.24 6.13
CA ARG A 111 -15.97 13.44 6.26
C ARG A 111 -15.96 12.49 7.45
N ASN A 112 -15.01 12.64 8.37
CA ASN A 112 -14.84 11.78 9.54
C ASN A 112 -14.59 10.31 9.18
N ILE A 113 -14.01 10.04 8.01
CA ILE A 113 -13.52 8.71 7.66
C ILE A 113 -12.15 8.52 8.31
N GLY A 114 -11.99 7.48 9.11
CA GLY A 114 -10.72 7.13 9.73
C GLY A 114 -9.70 6.67 8.68
N LEU A 115 -8.72 7.50 8.37
CA LEU A 115 -7.64 7.14 7.45
C LEU A 115 -6.49 6.48 8.19
N ILE A 116 -6.11 5.29 7.74
CA ILE A 116 -4.95 4.56 8.23
C ILE A 116 -3.90 4.51 7.12
N GLY A 117 -2.68 4.95 7.43
CA GLY A 117 -1.57 4.92 6.48
C GLY A 117 -0.79 3.61 6.52
N MET A 118 -0.68 2.92 5.39
CA MET A 118 0.25 1.79 5.22
C MET A 118 1.41 2.15 4.31
N LYS A 119 2.46 1.31 4.35
CA LYS A 119 3.70 1.50 3.57
C LYS A 119 4.36 2.86 3.83
N THR A 120 4.20 3.37 5.04
CA THR A 120 4.66 4.71 5.48
C THR A 120 6.17 4.88 5.34
N LEU A 121 6.92 3.79 5.47
CA LEU A 121 8.38 3.80 5.34
C LEU A 121 8.88 3.79 3.89
N ALA A 122 8.08 3.41 2.89
CA ALA A 122 8.53 3.29 1.49
C ALA A 122 9.91 2.59 1.30
N PHE A 123 10.13 1.46 1.99
CA PHE A 123 11.40 0.70 2.14
C PHE A 123 12.35 1.16 3.24
N GLY A 124 12.00 2.21 3.99
CA GLY A 124 12.85 2.79 5.02
C GLY A 124 14.16 3.25 4.39
N SER A 125 15.28 2.74 4.89
CA SER A 125 16.63 3.03 4.38
C SER A 125 17.13 2.07 3.29
N GLN A 126 16.31 1.13 2.79
CA GLN A 126 16.75 0.10 1.82
C GLN A 126 16.75 0.61 0.36
N TRP A 127 17.48 1.68 0.09
CA TRP A 127 17.48 2.34 -1.21
C TRP A 127 18.30 1.59 -2.26
N PRO A 128 18.05 1.79 -3.57
CA PRO A 128 18.87 1.24 -4.64
C PRO A 128 20.36 1.60 -4.52
N ASN A 129 20.67 2.84 -4.15
CA ASN A 129 22.03 3.27 -3.80
C ASN A 129 22.09 3.61 -2.30
N PRO A 130 22.72 2.76 -1.46
CA PRO A 130 22.84 3.03 -0.02
C PRO A 130 23.62 4.31 0.31
N GLU A 131 24.56 4.72 -0.55
CA GLU A 131 25.37 5.94 -0.35
C GLU A 131 24.53 7.22 -0.47
N SER A 132 23.43 7.16 -1.23
CA SER A 132 22.51 8.30 -1.39
C SER A 132 21.85 8.72 -0.07
N ARG A 133 21.90 7.89 0.98
CA ARG A 133 21.42 8.22 2.32
C ARG A 133 22.33 9.18 3.08
N GLY A 134 23.54 9.43 2.59
CA GLY A 134 24.52 10.26 3.28
C GLY A 134 24.76 9.76 4.70
N ASN A 135 24.67 10.66 5.68
CA ASN A 135 24.96 10.37 7.08
C ASN A 135 23.72 9.99 7.91
N TYR A 136 22.53 9.90 7.30
CA TYR A 136 21.31 9.62 8.05
C TYR A 136 21.25 8.16 8.52
N SER A 137 21.09 7.96 9.83
CA SER A 137 20.91 6.63 10.41
C SER A 137 19.60 5.98 9.94
N THR A 138 19.48 4.66 10.05
CA THR A 138 18.25 3.94 9.66
C THR A 138 17.06 4.39 10.51
N SER A 139 17.31 4.67 11.79
CA SER A 139 16.30 5.10 12.76
C SER A 139 15.81 6.52 12.47
N VAL A 140 16.71 7.46 12.14
CA VAL A 140 16.33 8.83 11.73
C VAL A 140 15.46 8.81 10.47
N VAL A 141 15.84 8.01 9.47
CA VAL A 141 15.04 7.85 8.24
C VAL A 141 13.66 7.29 8.58
N ALA A 142 13.58 6.19 9.35
CA ALA A 142 12.30 5.57 9.69
C ALA A 142 11.38 6.51 10.48
N SER A 143 11.94 7.17 11.49
CA SER A 143 11.24 8.13 12.33
C SER A 143 10.71 9.32 11.52
N ALA A 144 11.57 9.97 10.73
CA ALA A 144 11.18 11.10 9.88
C ALA A 144 10.02 10.74 8.93
N LEU A 145 10.10 9.59 8.25
CA LEU A 145 9.09 9.15 7.29
C LEU A 145 7.74 8.82 7.95
N MET A 146 7.76 8.20 9.13
CA MET A 146 6.53 7.91 9.88
C MET A 146 5.90 9.18 10.44
N LYS A 147 6.70 10.07 11.04
CA LYS A 147 6.25 11.38 11.53
C LYS A 147 5.69 12.24 10.40
N TRP A 148 6.26 12.18 9.20
CA TRP A 148 5.73 12.86 8.02
C TRP A 148 4.27 12.49 7.73
N VAL A 149 3.94 11.19 7.80
CA VAL A 149 2.56 10.74 7.61
C VAL A 149 1.67 11.18 8.78
N LEU A 150 2.16 11.04 10.03
CA LEU A 150 1.40 11.37 11.25
C LEU A 150 1.16 12.88 11.43
N HIS A 151 1.98 13.74 10.83
CA HIS A 151 1.77 15.18 10.80
C HIS A 151 0.59 15.60 9.92
N ASN A 152 0.10 14.73 9.03
CA ASN A 152 -1.14 14.97 8.31
C ASN A 152 -2.33 14.76 9.25
N LYS A 153 -2.95 15.85 9.70
CA LYS A 153 -4.12 15.85 10.60
C LYS A 153 -5.34 15.03 10.12
N ASN A 154 -5.39 14.67 8.84
CA ASN A 154 -6.46 13.85 8.26
C ASN A 154 -6.15 12.36 8.35
N VAL A 155 -4.94 11.95 8.73
CA VAL A 155 -4.54 10.57 8.98
C VAL A 155 -4.72 10.27 10.47
N ALA A 156 -5.53 9.27 10.78
CA ALA A 156 -5.83 8.89 12.16
C ALA A 156 -4.69 8.09 12.82
N THR A 157 -4.03 7.21 12.05
CA THR A 157 -2.87 6.43 12.51
C THR A 157 -2.14 5.80 11.33
N ILE A 158 -1.03 5.11 11.61
CA ILE A 158 -0.22 4.40 10.63
C ILE A 158 -0.06 2.92 11.03
N MET A 159 0.26 2.09 10.03
CA MET A 159 0.54 0.67 10.20
C MET A 159 1.93 0.36 9.63
N PRO A 160 3.02 0.67 10.37
CA PRO A 160 4.37 0.27 9.99
C PRO A 160 4.53 -1.25 10.18
N ALA A 161 5.39 -1.85 9.36
CA ALA A 161 5.76 -3.25 9.52
C ALA A 161 6.97 -3.34 10.45
N CYS A 162 6.86 -4.19 11.47
CA CYS A 162 7.91 -4.43 12.44
C CYS A 162 8.22 -5.94 12.50
N ASN A 163 9.44 -6.31 12.14
CA ASN A 163 9.88 -7.71 12.02
C ASN A 163 10.75 -8.18 13.19
N ASN A 164 11.20 -7.27 14.06
CA ASN A 164 12.01 -7.62 15.23
C ASN A 164 11.84 -6.59 16.36
N LEU A 165 12.31 -6.94 17.56
CA LEU A 165 12.14 -6.09 18.75
C LEU A 165 12.91 -4.76 18.66
N ASN A 166 14.00 -4.68 17.90
CA ASN A 166 14.74 -3.42 17.75
C ASN A 166 13.89 -2.41 16.97
N GLN A 167 13.28 -2.84 15.86
CA GLN A 167 12.33 -2.02 15.11
C GLN A 167 11.15 -1.61 15.98
N LEU A 168 10.61 -2.52 16.81
CA LEU A 168 9.52 -2.17 17.73
C LEU A 168 9.94 -1.07 18.72
N ASN A 169 11.14 -1.18 19.29
CA ASN A 169 11.67 -0.21 20.25
C ASN A 169 11.99 1.15 19.61
N GLU A 170 12.34 1.17 18.31
CA GLU A 170 12.54 2.40 17.54
C GLU A 170 11.21 3.05 17.13
N ASP A 171 10.22 2.25 16.70
CA ASP A 171 8.95 2.74 16.16
C ASP A 171 7.98 3.18 17.28
N PHE A 172 7.94 2.46 18.41
CA PHE A 172 6.93 2.66 19.46
C PHE A 172 6.95 4.07 20.10
N PRO A 173 8.11 4.69 20.40
CA PRO A 173 8.17 6.05 20.94
C PRO A 173 7.53 7.12 20.05
N ILE A 174 7.48 6.91 18.73
CA ILE A 174 6.91 7.87 17.77
C ILE A 174 5.41 8.05 18.01
N ALA A 175 4.70 7.02 18.50
CA ALA A 175 3.28 7.12 18.83
C ALA A 175 2.98 8.14 19.94
N TYR A 176 3.99 8.52 20.74
CA TYR A 176 3.86 9.46 21.85
C TYR A 176 4.44 10.85 21.54
N ASN A 177 5.34 10.95 20.55
CA ASN A 177 5.93 12.21 20.15
C ASN A 177 6.21 12.23 18.64
N ILE A 178 5.47 13.10 17.94
CA ILE A 178 5.62 13.31 16.50
C ILE A 178 6.48 14.53 16.15
N ASP A 179 6.95 15.31 17.13
CA ASP A 179 7.80 16.46 16.88
C ASP A 179 9.10 16.03 16.19
N TYR A 180 9.50 16.79 15.17
CA TYR A 180 10.74 16.51 14.44
C TYR A 180 11.97 16.98 15.21
N THR A 181 13.01 16.15 15.21
CA THR A 181 14.39 16.59 15.47
C THR A 181 14.92 17.43 14.31
N ASP A 182 16.03 18.12 14.50
CA ASP A 182 16.63 18.92 13.41
C ASP A 182 17.17 18.02 12.28
N GLU A 183 17.76 16.87 12.61
CA GLU A 183 18.19 15.88 11.61
C GLU A 183 17.01 15.33 10.78
N GLU A 184 15.85 15.10 11.41
CA GLU A 184 14.65 14.64 10.70
C GLU A 184 14.10 15.73 9.75
N LYS A 185 14.16 17.01 10.16
CA LYS A 185 13.78 18.13 9.28
C LYS A 185 14.73 18.25 8.10
N GLU A 186 16.03 18.18 8.34
CA GLU A 186 17.05 18.24 7.28
C GLU A 186 16.83 17.13 6.25
N LEU A 187 16.55 15.90 6.71
CA LEU A 187 16.21 14.78 5.84
C LEU A 187 14.97 15.06 4.98
N LEU A 188 13.89 15.57 5.58
CA LEU A 188 12.63 15.83 4.86
C LEU A 188 12.72 17.03 3.90
N LEU A 189 13.69 17.92 4.07
CA LEU A 189 13.95 19.05 3.17
C LEU A 189 14.90 18.69 2.02
N ASP A 190 15.62 17.57 2.11
CA ASP A 190 16.52 17.11 1.09
C ASP A 190 15.75 16.40 -0.06
N ASN A 191 15.55 17.12 -1.15
CA ASN A 191 14.87 16.63 -2.35
C ASN A 191 15.53 15.40 -2.98
N SER A 192 16.83 15.14 -2.71
CA SER A 192 17.52 13.95 -3.21
C SER A 192 17.04 12.67 -2.54
N ILE A 193 16.49 12.76 -1.33
CA ILE A 193 16.02 11.63 -0.53
C ILE A 193 14.85 10.95 -1.24
N GLU A 194 13.79 11.71 -1.57
CA GLU A 194 12.62 11.16 -2.29
C GLU A 194 13.03 10.45 -3.58
N LEU A 195 13.92 11.09 -4.36
CA LEU A 195 14.37 10.57 -5.64
C LEU A 195 15.19 9.27 -5.47
N SER A 196 15.98 9.19 -4.41
CA SER A 196 16.87 8.06 -4.12
C SER A 196 16.12 6.81 -3.63
N MET A 197 14.90 6.91 -3.12
CA MET A 197 14.18 5.75 -2.57
C MET A 197 13.80 4.71 -3.63
N GLY A 198 13.63 5.13 -4.90
CA GLY A 198 13.21 4.25 -5.99
C GLY A 198 11.89 3.53 -5.72
N TYR A 199 10.94 4.17 -5.03
CA TYR A 199 9.69 3.54 -4.62
C TYR A 199 8.69 3.43 -5.78
N CYS A 200 8.13 2.23 -6.00
CA CYS A 200 7.10 2.03 -7.02
C CYS A 200 5.72 2.42 -6.46
N LYS A 201 5.17 3.53 -6.96
CA LYS A 201 3.86 4.08 -6.55
C LYS A 201 2.65 3.31 -7.08
N GLN A 202 2.84 2.21 -7.84
CA GLN A 202 1.77 1.40 -8.43
C GLN A 202 0.79 2.20 -9.33
N CYS A 203 1.30 3.22 -10.04
CA CYS A 203 0.50 4.12 -10.89
C CYS A 203 0.24 3.60 -12.31
N SER A 204 0.85 2.49 -12.70
CA SER A 204 0.67 1.84 -14.02
C SER A 204 1.07 2.64 -15.27
N ILE A 205 1.60 3.86 -15.13
CA ILE A 205 2.01 4.71 -16.27
C ILE A 205 3.07 4.02 -17.16
N CYS A 206 3.97 3.24 -16.55
CA CYS A 206 5.01 2.48 -17.27
C CYS A 206 4.46 1.46 -18.29
N LEU A 207 3.21 1.00 -18.16
CA LEU A 207 2.62 0.01 -19.06
C LEU A 207 2.63 0.48 -20.51
N ALA A 208 2.37 1.77 -20.76
CA ALA A 208 2.34 2.35 -22.11
C ALA A 208 3.71 2.34 -22.82
N SER A 209 4.81 2.16 -22.08
CA SER A 209 6.18 2.14 -22.62
C SER A 209 6.71 0.73 -22.89
N CYS A 210 5.98 -0.32 -22.50
CA CYS A 210 6.42 -1.70 -22.69
C CYS A 210 5.90 -2.28 -24.02
N PRO A 211 6.77 -2.60 -25.00
CA PRO A 211 6.32 -3.15 -26.28
C PRO A 211 5.73 -4.57 -26.16
N ASN A 212 6.03 -5.28 -25.07
CA ASN A 212 5.56 -6.64 -24.82
C ASN A 212 4.40 -6.70 -23.80
N ASN A 213 3.82 -5.55 -23.45
CA ASN A 213 2.67 -5.46 -22.54
C ASN A 213 2.87 -6.19 -21.20
N ALA A 214 4.11 -6.24 -20.68
CA ALA A 214 4.39 -6.85 -19.40
C ALA A 214 3.66 -6.12 -18.26
N ASP A 215 3.14 -6.85 -17.29
CA ASP A 215 2.54 -6.31 -16.06
C ASP A 215 3.63 -5.81 -15.11
N ILE A 216 4.25 -4.69 -15.51
CA ILE A 216 5.36 -4.07 -14.78
C ILE A 216 4.98 -3.72 -13.33
N PRO A 217 3.80 -3.14 -13.02
CA PRO A 217 3.42 -2.87 -11.63
C PRO A 217 3.45 -4.11 -10.74
N THR A 218 2.94 -5.25 -11.22
CA THR A 218 2.96 -6.51 -10.48
C THR A 218 4.39 -7.05 -10.38
N LEU A 219 5.19 -6.99 -11.45
CA LEU A 219 6.63 -7.35 -11.39
C LEU A 219 7.41 -6.47 -10.40
N MET A 220 7.15 -5.18 -10.30
CA MET A 220 7.80 -4.31 -9.29
C MET A 220 7.40 -4.70 -7.86
N ARG A 221 6.17 -5.20 -7.67
CA ARG A 221 5.71 -5.73 -6.38
C ARG A 221 6.39 -7.08 -6.08
N THR A 222 6.49 -7.97 -7.05
CA THR A 222 7.26 -9.22 -6.93
C THR A 222 8.71 -8.94 -6.53
N HIS A 223 9.35 -7.98 -7.20
CA HIS A 223 10.72 -7.57 -6.91
C HIS A 223 10.88 -7.08 -5.48
N MET A 224 9.96 -6.24 -5.01
CA MET A 224 9.92 -5.79 -3.61
C MET A 224 9.82 -6.97 -2.64
N TYR A 225 8.91 -7.91 -2.88
CA TYR A 225 8.76 -9.08 -2.01
C TYR A 225 10.02 -9.94 -1.96
N ALA A 226 10.64 -10.21 -3.11
CA ALA A 226 11.84 -11.04 -3.19
C ALA A 226 13.08 -10.35 -2.58
N THR A 227 13.28 -9.05 -2.84
CA THR A 227 14.56 -8.38 -2.54
C THR A 227 14.56 -7.50 -1.29
N LYS A 228 13.40 -6.95 -0.91
CA LYS A 228 13.28 -6.06 0.25
C LYS A 228 12.64 -6.74 1.45
N TYR A 229 11.66 -7.59 1.21
CA TYR A 229 10.99 -8.33 2.28
C TYR A 229 11.61 -9.71 2.49
N VAL A 230 12.34 -10.22 1.50
CA VAL A 230 12.92 -11.57 1.49
C VAL A 230 11.83 -12.63 1.70
N ASP A 231 10.66 -12.39 1.11
CA ASP A 231 9.50 -13.28 1.16
C ASP A 231 9.21 -13.84 -0.24
N PHE A 232 9.83 -14.99 -0.52
CA PHE A 232 9.70 -15.67 -1.80
C PHE A 232 8.29 -16.27 -2.01
N ASN A 233 7.54 -16.53 -0.95
CA ASN A 233 6.17 -17.04 -1.06
C ASN A 233 5.22 -15.94 -1.56
N LEU A 234 5.34 -14.74 -1.00
CA LEU A 234 4.60 -13.57 -1.50
C LEU A 234 5.04 -13.18 -2.91
N ALA A 235 6.34 -13.25 -3.19
CA ALA A 235 6.86 -12.97 -4.52
C ALA A 235 6.31 -13.97 -5.56
N GLN A 236 6.30 -15.27 -5.26
CA GLN A 236 5.70 -16.28 -6.14
C GLN A 236 4.20 -16.07 -6.30
N SER A 237 3.47 -15.80 -5.21
CA SER A 237 2.02 -15.54 -5.27
C SER A 237 1.71 -14.35 -6.20
N ALA A 238 2.52 -13.29 -6.13
CA ALA A 238 2.37 -12.13 -7.02
C ALA A 238 2.67 -12.47 -8.49
N LEU A 239 3.61 -13.38 -8.78
CA LEU A 239 3.86 -13.86 -10.14
C LEU A 239 2.67 -14.67 -10.67
N ASP A 240 2.08 -15.52 -9.84
CA ASP A 240 0.95 -16.38 -10.21
C ASP A 240 -0.33 -15.57 -10.53
N GLU A 241 -0.44 -14.33 -10.00
CA GLU A 241 -1.50 -13.38 -10.36
C GLU A 241 -1.35 -12.81 -11.79
N ILE A 242 -0.14 -12.84 -12.34
CA ILE A 242 0.14 -12.27 -13.67
C ILE A 242 -0.38 -13.22 -14.74
N LYS A 243 -1.14 -12.66 -15.70
CA LYS A 243 -1.61 -13.43 -16.86
C LYS A 243 -0.42 -13.97 -17.67
N ARG A 244 -0.58 -15.18 -18.21
CA ARG A 244 0.40 -15.75 -19.15
C ARG A 244 0.73 -14.77 -20.28
N ASN A 245 2.00 -14.70 -20.66
CA ASN A 245 2.60 -13.78 -21.62
C ASN A 245 2.56 -12.30 -21.20
N HIS A 246 2.33 -12.01 -19.92
CA HIS A 246 2.46 -10.66 -19.35
C HIS A 246 3.49 -10.61 -18.21
N GLY A 247 4.10 -11.72 -17.82
CA GLY A 247 5.02 -11.81 -16.69
C GLY A 247 6.50 -11.83 -17.10
N LEU A 248 7.30 -12.60 -16.37
CA LEU A 248 8.71 -12.82 -16.71
C LEU A 248 8.88 -13.53 -18.05
N ASP A 249 7.90 -14.32 -18.46
CA ASP A 249 7.81 -14.95 -19.79
C ASP A 249 7.75 -13.92 -20.93
N ALA A 250 6.98 -12.85 -20.77
CA ALA A 250 6.95 -11.71 -21.70
C ALA A 250 8.30 -10.98 -21.74
N CYS A 251 8.97 -10.89 -20.59
CA CYS A 251 10.25 -10.23 -20.45
C CYS A 251 11.41 -11.08 -20.99
N ALA A 252 11.29 -12.41 -21.01
CA ALA A 252 12.35 -13.35 -21.37
C ALA A 252 12.90 -13.11 -22.79
N LEU A 253 12.04 -12.65 -23.70
CA LEU A 253 12.40 -12.34 -25.09
C LEU A 253 13.11 -10.98 -25.26
N CYS A 254 13.23 -10.19 -24.20
CA CYS A 254 13.86 -8.86 -24.25
C CYS A 254 15.34 -8.92 -23.91
N ASN A 255 16.20 -8.45 -24.83
CA ASN A 255 17.61 -8.17 -24.57
C ASN A 255 17.83 -6.82 -23.87
N ASN A 256 16.93 -5.86 -24.07
CA ASN A 256 16.97 -4.55 -23.40
C ASN A 256 15.55 -4.11 -23.01
N CYS A 257 15.36 -3.68 -21.77
CA CYS A 257 14.07 -3.19 -21.30
C CYS A 257 13.84 -1.75 -21.79
N MET A 258 12.73 -1.50 -22.49
CA MET A 258 12.32 -0.16 -22.94
C MET A 258 11.32 0.52 -22.00
N ALA A 259 10.88 -0.18 -20.95
CA ALA A 259 9.90 0.37 -20.03
C ALA A 259 10.51 1.53 -19.22
N GLN A 260 9.73 2.60 -19.07
CA GLN A 260 10.15 3.84 -18.41
C GLN A 260 9.27 4.11 -17.20
N CYS A 261 9.90 4.51 -16.09
CA CYS A 261 9.21 5.03 -14.93
C CYS A 261 9.20 6.56 -14.99
N VAL A 262 8.04 7.19 -14.80
CA VAL A 262 7.94 8.65 -14.66
C VAL A 262 8.35 9.16 -13.27
N ASN A 263 8.73 8.24 -12.37
CA ASN A 263 9.28 8.56 -11.06
C ASN A 263 10.77 8.19 -11.08
N THR A 264 11.22 7.30 -10.20
CA THR A 264 12.65 6.94 -10.04
C THR A 264 12.93 5.44 -10.00
N VAL A 265 11.97 4.61 -10.41
CA VAL A 265 12.14 3.14 -10.39
C VAL A 265 12.97 2.69 -11.59
N ASP A 266 14.10 2.04 -11.31
CA ASP A 266 14.89 1.33 -12.33
C ASP A 266 14.22 -0.01 -12.71
N ILE A 267 13.25 0.07 -13.61
CA ILE A 267 12.47 -1.09 -14.06
C ILE A 267 13.39 -2.15 -14.70
N LYS A 268 14.38 -1.71 -15.50
CA LYS A 268 15.29 -2.60 -16.22
C LYS A 268 16.07 -3.49 -15.25
N ASN A 269 16.74 -2.87 -14.29
CA ASN A 269 17.60 -3.62 -13.36
C ASN A 269 16.76 -4.56 -12.48
N ARG A 270 15.60 -4.10 -11.98
CA ARG A 270 14.71 -4.94 -11.18
C ARG A 270 14.15 -6.15 -11.93
N ILE A 271 13.79 -5.98 -13.21
CA ILE A 271 13.36 -7.12 -14.05
C ILE A 271 14.51 -8.09 -14.28
N ASN A 272 15.74 -7.61 -14.49
CA ASN A 272 16.91 -8.49 -14.66
C ASN A 272 17.24 -9.28 -13.39
N GLU A 273 17.11 -8.65 -12.21
CA GLU A 273 17.24 -9.34 -10.93
C GLU A 273 16.16 -10.43 -10.77
N LEU A 274 14.90 -10.13 -11.08
CA LEU A 274 13.84 -11.14 -11.06
C LEU A 274 14.11 -12.29 -12.03
N LYS A 275 14.55 -12.01 -13.27
CA LYS A 275 14.96 -13.05 -14.22
C LYS A 275 16.08 -13.92 -13.66
N THR A 276 16.98 -13.37 -12.86
CA THR A 276 18.08 -14.12 -12.23
C THR A 276 17.58 -14.97 -11.06
N ILE A 277 16.69 -14.43 -10.24
CA ILE A 277 16.10 -15.12 -9.07
C ILE A 277 15.24 -16.31 -9.51
N TYR A 278 14.51 -16.17 -10.61
CA TYR A 278 13.53 -17.15 -11.13
C TYR A 278 13.98 -17.80 -12.45
N ALA A 279 15.29 -17.80 -12.74
CA ALA A 279 15.87 -18.43 -13.93
C ALA A 279 15.66 -19.95 -13.94
#